data_AF-A0A534KZ80-F1
#
_entry.id   AF-A0A534KZ80-F1
#
_cell.length_a   1.000
_cell.length_b   1.000
_cell.length_c   1.000
_cell.angle_alpha   90.00
_cell.angle_beta   90.00
_cell.angle_gamma   90.00
#
_symmetry.space_group_name_H-M   'P 1'
#
loop_
_entity.id
_entity.type
_entity.pdbx_description
1 polymer ?
#
loop_
_entity_poly.entity_id
_entity_poly.type
_entity_poly.pdbx_seq_one_letter_code
_entity_poly.pdbx_strand_id
1 'polypeptide(L)' 'MAAPRFADAVAKYDAARIALFGVPYDRTCSFRGGSRFAPRAIREASYNFETFMMDHQRDLLEVPV' A
#
# COMPACT_ATOMS: atom_id res chain seq x y z
N MET A 1 -16.87 7.31 -2.87
CA MET A 1 -16.46 6.32 -1.85
C MET A 1 -15.01 6.60 -1.49
N ALA A 2 -14.64 6.64 -0.21
CA ALA A 2 -13.25 6.88 0.19
C ALA A 2 -12.34 5.75 -0.32
N ALA A 3 -11.10 6.08 -0.71
CA ALA A 3 -10.13 5.04 -1.05
C ALA A 3 -9.83 4.20 0.21
N PRO A 4 -9.72 2.86 0.09
CA PRO A 4 -9.34 2.02 1.22
C PRO A 4 -7.96 2.42 1.75
N ARG A 5 -7.65 2.02 2.98
CA ARG A 5 -6.27 2.09 3.50
C ARG A 5 -5.47 0.91 2.95
N PHE A 6 -4.15 1.00 2.98
CA PHE A 6 -3.31 -0.19 2.79
C PHE A 6 -3.48 -1.10 4.01
N ALA A 7 -3.49 -2.42 3.82
CA ALA A 7 -3.58 -3.39 4.91
C ALA A 7 -2.50 -3.11 5.98
N ASP A 8 -2.85 -3.22 7.26
CA ASP A 8 -1.97 -2.97 8.41
C ASP A 8 -1.40 -1.55 8.58
N ALA A 9 -1.72 -0.60 7.68
CA ALA A 9 -1.41 0.82 7.86
C ALA A 9 -2.39 1.50 8.84
N VAL A 10 -2.38 1.04 10.10
CA VAL A 10 -3.33 1.44 11.16
C VAL A 10 -2.80 2.54 12.07
N ALA A 11 -1.49 2.77 12.10
CA ALA A 11 -0.88 3.81 12.92
C ALA A 11 -1.38 5.21 12.53
N LYS A 12 -1.52 6.08 13.52
CA LYS A 12 -1.76 7.52 13.28
C LYS A 12 -0.48 8.15 12.73
N TYR A 13 -0.63 9.24 11.97
CA TYR A 13 0.48 9.87 11.25
C TYR A 13 1.65 10.31 12.15
N ASP A 14 1.35 10.80 13.34
CA ASP A 14 2.31 11.23 14.36
C ASP A 14 3.10 10.08 15.00
N ALA A 15 2.49 8.91 15.12
CA ALA A 15 3.10 7.70 15.66
C ALA A 15 3.66 6.75 14.59
N ALA A 16 3.39 7.03 13.31
CA ALA A 16 3.76 6.16 12.21
C ALA A 16 5.26 6.31 11.88
N ARG A 17 5.99 5.19 11.89
CA ARG A 17 7.37 5.15 11.39
C ARG A 17 7.44 5.21 9.86
N ILE A 18 6.41 4.72 9.18
CA ILE A 18 6.27 4.76 7.73
C ILE A 18 4.91 5.39 7.39
N ALA A 19 4.92 6.42 6.54
CA ALA A 19 3.71 7.05 6.03
C ALA A 19 3.51 6.73 4.53
N LEU A 20 2.39 6.08 4.20
CA LEU A 20 2.02 5.75 2.83
C LEU A 20 1.08 6.82 2.26
N PHE A 21 1.45 7.41 1.11
CA PHE A 21 0.60 8.33 0.37
C PHE A 21 0.56 7.96 -1.12
N GLY A 22 -0.50 8.36 -1.81
CA GLY A 22 -0.71 8.07 -3.22
C GLY A 22 -0.90 9.34 -4.02
N VAL A 23 -0.26 9.43 -5.17
CA VAL A 23 -0.40 10.57 -6.11
C VAL A 23 -1.10 10.06 -7.37
N PRO A 24 -2.42 10.24 -7.53
CA PRO A 24 -3.17 9.73 -8.67
C PRO A 24 -3.01 10.64 -9.89
N TYR A 25 -1.81 10.71 -10.44
CA TYR A 25 -1.48 11.56 -11.59
C TYR A 25 -1.02 10.74 -12.79
N ASP A 26 -1.51 11.10 -13.98
CA ASP A 26 -1.19 10.39 -15.21
C ASP A 26 -1.36 11.26 -16.48
N ARG A 27 -1.33 12.59 -16.36
CA ARG A 27 -1.70 13.47 -17.49
C ARG A 27 -0.67 13.53 -18.61
N THR A 28 0.56 13.10 -18.37
CA THR A 28 1.65 13.11 -19.36
C THR A 28 1.87 11.73 -20.01
N CYS A 29 0.94 10.80 -19.81
CA CYS A 29 1.08 9.42 -20.28
C CYS A 29 0.54 9.28 -21.71
N SER A 30 1.39 8.85 -22.65
CA SER A 30 1.05 8.87 -24.09
C SER A 30 0.53 7.54 -24.65
N PHE A 31 0.91 6.40 -24.07
CA PHE A 31 0.59 5.08 -24.65
C PHE A 31 -0.56 4.36 -23.91
N ARG A 32 -0.37 4.04 -22.63
CA ARG A 32 -1.37 3.33 -21.80
C ARG A 32 -1.66 4.12 -20.54
N GLY A 33 -2.70 4.94 -20.60
CA GLY A 33 -3.22 5.63 -19.42
C GLY A 33 -3.87 4.66 -18.43
N GLY A 34 -3.92 5.08 -17.17
CA GLY A 34 -4.52 4.34 -16.06
C GLY A 34 -3.71 4.38 -14.76
N SER A 35 -2.47 4.88 -14.77
CA SER A 35 -1.59 4.83 -13.58
C SER A 35 -2.16 5.63 -12.39
N ARG A 36 -2.99 6.66 -12.67
CA ARG A 36 -3.75 7.40 -11.65
C ARG A 36 -4.67 6.51 -10.79
N PHE A 37 -5.06 5.34 -11.27
CA PHE A 37 -5.89 4.38 -10.54
C PHE A 37 -5.06 3.43 -9.66
N ALA A 38 -3.75 3.35 -9.89
CA ALA A 38 -2.85 2.43 -9.18
C ALA A 38 -2.85 2.63 -7.66
N PRO A 39 -2.85 3.85 -7.09
CA PRO A 39 -2.85 4.01 -5.63
C PRO A 39 -4.07 3.36 -4.95
N ARG A 40 -5.22 3.33 -5.62
CA ARG A 40 -6.42 2.64 -5.12
C ARG A 40 -6.26 1.13 -5.28
N ALA A 41 -5.90 0.67 -6.48
CA ALA A 41 -5.78 -0.76 -6.79
C ALA A 41 -4.75 -1.47 -5.91
N ILE A 42 -3.61 -0.82 -5.62
CA ILE A 42 -2.57 -1.36 -4.71
C ILE A 42 -3.14 -1.58 -3.30
N ARG A 43 -3.94 -0.63 -2.79
CA ARG A 43 -4.55 -0.74 -1.46
C ARG A 43 -5.61 -1.82 -1.42
N GLU A 44 -6.39 -1.98 -2.48
CA GLU A 44 -7.35 -3.09 -2.59
C GLU A 44 -6.64 -4.44 -2.61
N ALA A 45 -5.59 -4.59 -3.41
CA ALA A 45 -4.80 -5.81 -3.50
C ALA A 45 -4.09 -6.16 -2.17
N SER A 46 -3.72 -5.16 -1.38
CA SER A 46 -2.98 -5.37 -0.12
C SER A 46 -3.71 -6.23 0.91
N TYR A 47 -5.04 -6.28 0.86
CA TYR A 47 -5.84 -7.12 1.77
C TYR A 47 -5.71 -8.62 1.49
N ASN A 48 -5.06 -9.01 0.40
CA ASN A 48 -4.77 -10.41 0.09
C ASN A 48 -3.35 -10.83 0.51
N PHE A 49 -2.55 -9.92 1.09
CA PHE A 49 -1.25 -10.28 1.62
C PHE A 49 -1.40 -10.88 3.02
N GLU A 50 -0.69 -11.98 3.24
CA GLU A 50 -0.47 -12.53 4.56
C GLU A 50 0.74 -11.87 5.22
N THR A 51 0.73 -11.76 6.55
CA THR A 51 1.86 -11.19 7.30
C THR A 51 3.06 -12.12 7.31
N PHE A 52 2.85 -13.43 7.13
CA PHE A 52 3.91 -14.43 7.09
C PHE A 52 4.56 -14.57 5.71
N MET A 53 5.88 -14.40 5.63
CA MET A 53 6.66 -14.64 4.42
C MET A 53 7.30 -16.02 4.44
N MET A 54 6.85 -16.90 3.52
CA MET A 54 7.38 -18.26 3.38
C MET A 54 8.88 -18.30 3.07
N ASP A 55 9.35 -17.46 2.15
CA ASP A 55 10.76 -17.44 1.69
C ASP A 55 11.74 -17.13 2.82
N HIS A 56 11.29 -16.38 3.83
CA HIS A 56 12.11 -15.94 4.96
C HIS A 56 11.75 -16.67 6.25
N GLN A 57 10.71 -17.51 6.22
CA GLN A 57 10.10 -18.18 7.38
C GLN A 57 9.89 -17.23 8.57
N ARG A 58 9.36 -16.03 8.29
CA ARG A 58 9.18 -14.97 9.29
C ARG A 58 7.87 -14.22 9.11
N ASP A 59 7.31 -13.78 10.22
CA ASP A 59 6.19 -12.83 10.23
C ASP A 59 6.73 -11.39 10.17
N LEU A 60 6.19 -10.59 9.24
CA LEU A 60 6.53 -9.19 9.08
C LEU A 60 6.20 -8.35 10.32
N LEU A 61 5.22 -8.75 11.13
CA LEU A 61 4.84 -8.07 12.37
C LEU A 61 5.90 -8.20 13.46
N GLU A 62 6.79 -9.19 13.39
CA GLU A 62 7.90 -9.38 14.33
C GLU A 62 9.15 -8.58 13.94
N VAL A 63 9.18 -8.05 12.71
CA VAL A 63 10.31 -7.24 12.25
C VAL A 63 10.21 -5.85 12.88
N PRO A 64 11.23 -5.40 13.62
CA PRO A 64 11.23 -4.05 14.18
C PRO A 64 11.40 -3.04 13.04
N VAL A 65 10.29 -2.49 12.57
CA VAL A 65 10.22 -1.36 11.64
C VAL A 65 10.61 -0.12 12.36
#